data_AF-A0A0S8BED4-F1
#
_entry.id   AF-A0A0S8BED4-F1
#
_cell.length_a   1.000
_cell.length_b   1.000
_cell.length_c   1.000
_cell.angle_alpha   90.00
_cell.angle_beta   90.00
_cell.angle_gamma   90.00
#
_symmetry.space_group_name_H-M   'P 1'
#
loop_
_entity.id
_entity.type
_entity.pdbx_description
1 polymer ?
#
loop_
_entity_poly.entity_id
_entity_poly.type
_entity_poly.pdbx_seq_one_letter_code
_entity_poly.pdbx_strand_id
1 'polypeptide(L)'
;MWRFVVARVYYMWGSLHRNFGNRSSFQREHNYAIRRFTQAYQLDPSFRQARLDRGIILYREMGRLDEALADFDALLDEDPDYGPALLNRAMIAQERGQYAEALADLEAYLSLSNENDEYWSIASRTAVLLREVVDEMPPPQAQDS
;
A
#
# COMPACT_ATOMS: atom_id res chain seq x y z
N MET A 1 8.08 14.87 23.19
CA MET A 1 8.59 15.70 22.08
C MET A 1 9.76 15.04 21.35
N TRP A 2 10.83 14.60 22.03
CA TRP A 2 11.99 13.91 21.42
C TRP A 2 11.65 12.70 20.53
N ARG A 3 10.73 11.81 20.94
CA ARG A 3 10.37 10.61 20.16
C ARG A 3 9.91 10.91 18.73
N PHE A 4 9.17 12.00 18.53
CA PHE A 4 8.64 12.43 17.23
C PHE A 4 9.75 12.98 16.32
N VAL A 5 10.76 13.64 16.91
CA VAL A 5 11.95 14.09 16.18
C VAL A 5 12.77 12.88 15.74
N VAL A 6 12.99 11.92 16.62
CA VAL A 6 13.71 10.67 16.30
C VAL A 6 12.98 9.85 15.24
N ALA A 7 11.64 9.76 15.31
CA ALA A 7 10.83 9.10 14.28
C ALA A 7 11.07 9.69 12.89
N ARG A 8 11.11 11.02 12.77
CA ARG A 8 11.43 11.71 11.51
C ARG A 8 12.86 11.46 11.04
N VAL A 9 13.84 11.37 11.94
CA VAL A 9 15.22 11.00 11.58
C VAL A 9 15.28 9.58 11.00
N TYR A 10 14.62 8.62 11.64
CA TYR A 10 14.55 7.27 11.09
C TYR A 10 13.83 7.24 9.74
N TYR A 11 12.72 7.96 9.58
CA TYR A 11 12.06 8.09 8.30
C TYR A 11 13.00 8.63 7.21
N MET A 12 13.71 9.74 7.47
CA MET A 12 14.68 10.30 6.51
C MET A 12 15.77 9.31 6.13
N TRP A 13 16.32 8.56 7.08
CA TRP A 13 17.27 7.48 6.77
C TRP A 13 16.62 6.38 5.94
N GLY A 14 15.39 5.96 6.26
CA GLY A 14 14.67 4.97 5.44
C GLY A 14 14.50 5.44 3.99
N SER A 15 14.04 6.66 3.78
CA SER A 15 13.85 7.26 2.45
C SER A 15 15.16 7.41 1.68
N LEU A 16 16.27 7.77 2.35
CA LEU A 16 17.58 7.88 1.72
C LEU A 16 18.01 6.54 1.12
N HIS A 17 17.91 5.46 1.90
CA HIS A 17 18.34 4.13 1.45
C HIS A 17 17.39 3.54 0.40
N ARG A 18 16.09 3.86 0.45
CA ARG A 18 15.13 3.53 -0.62
C ARG A 18 15.52 4.17 -1.95
N ASN A 19 15.85 5.47 -1.94
CA ASN A 19 16.00 6.25 -3.18
C ASN A 19 17.42 6.20 -3.76
N PHE A 20 18.45 6.04 -2.92
CA PHE A 20 19.86 6.15 -3.32
C PHE A 20 20.66 4.86 -3.10
N GLY A 21 19.98 3.74 -2.84
CA GLY A 21 20.62 2.44 -2.72
C GLY A 21 21.41 2.08 -3.98
N ASN A 22 22.61 1.50 -3.81
CA ASN A 22 23.39 1.01 -4.93
C ASN A 22 22.74 -0.26 -5.52
N ARG A 23 22.73 -0.39 -6.84
CA ARG A 23 22.14 -1.51 -7.58
C ARG A 23 22.66 -2.88 -7.16
N SER A 24 23.93 -2.98 -6.77
CA SER A 24 24.53 -4.22 -6.28
C SER A 24 24.07 -4.62 -4.86
N SER A 25 23.38 -3.74 -4.14
CA SER A 25 23.01 -3.91 -2.74
C SER A 25 21.51 -3.70 -2.45
N PHE A 26 20.66 -3.59 -3.46
CA PHE A 26 19.23 -3.27 -3.27
C PHE A 26 18.53 -4.08 -2.18
N GLN A 27 18.71 -5.39 -2.14
CA GLN A 27 18.14 -6.24 -1.08
C GLN A 27 18.55 -5.79 0.33
N ARG A 28 19.81 -5.41 0.52
CA ARG A 28 20.32 -4.89 1.81
C ARG A 28 19.71 -3.52 2.12
N GLU A 29 19.67 -2.64 1.13
CA GLU A 29 19.17 -1.27 1.27
C GLU A 29 17.66 -1.24 1.55
N HIS A 30 16.87 -2.07 0.87
CA HIS A 30 15.44 -2.21 1.13
C HIS A 30 15.17 -2.77 2.53
N ASN A 31 15.92 -3.79 2.95
CA ASN A 31 15.81 -4.30 4.33
C ASN A 31 16.20 -3.24 5.37
N TYR A 32 17.19 -2.39 5.07
CA TYR A 32 17.53 -1.27 5.92
C TYR A 32 16.40 -0.25 5.98
N ALA A 33 15.86 0.16 4.83
CA ALA A 33 14.74 1.09 4.76
C ALA A 33 13.51 0.58 5.53
N ILE A 34 13.14 -0.68 5.35
CA ILE A 34 12.05 -1.35 6.09
C ILE A 34 12.27 -1.26 7.61
N ARG A 35 13.50 -1.54 8.08
CA ARG A 35 13.83 -1.41 9.51
C ARG A 35 13.68 0.02 10.00
N ARG A 36 14.12 1.02 9.23
CA ARG A 36 14.03 2.43 9.62
C ARG A 36 12.60 2.95 9.63
N PHE A 37 11.80 2.59 8.63
CA PHE A 37 10.37 2.88 8.65
C PHE A 37 9.67 2.20 9.83
N THR A 38 10.06 0.96 10.14
CA THR A 38 9.54 0.26 11.32
C THR A 38 9.82 1.01 12.62
N GLN A 39 11.06 1.47 12.80
CA GLN A 39 11.43 2.26 13.96
C GLN A 39 10.70 3.61 14.00
N ALA A 40 10.46 4.24 12.85
CA ALA A 40 9.76 5.51 12.77
C ALA A 40 8.31 5.38 13.27
N TYR A 41 7.54 4.43 12.75
CA TYR A 41 6.13 4.28 13.17
C TYR A 41 6.00 3.67 14.58
N GLN A 42 6.97 2.88 15.07
CA GLN A 42 6.95 2.39 16.46
C GLN A 42 7.15 3.53 17.47
N LEU A 43 7.95 4.54 17.12
CA LEU A 43 8.18 5.72 17.97
C LEU A 43 7.06 6.75 17.86
N ASP A 44 6.45 6.85 16.68
CA ASP A 44 5.29 7.67 16.41
C ASP A 44 4.25 6.87 15.61
N PRO A 45 3.31 6.19 16.30
CA PRO A 45 2.25 5.43 15.65
C PRO A 45 1.38 6.26 14.71
N SER A 46 1.32 7.58 14.91
CA SER A 46 0.56 8.47 14.03
C SER A 46 1.29 8.80 12.72
N PHE A 47 2.54 8.36 12.57
CA PHE A 47 3.34 8.64 11.38
C PHE A 47 3.02 7.67 10.23
N ARG A 48 1.79 7.80 9.71
CA ARG A 48 1.22 6.94 8.66
C ARG A 48 2.10 6.82 7.41
N GLN A 49 2.76 7.90 7.01
CA GLN A 49 3.67 7.89 5.86
C GLN A 49 4.80 6.85 6.00
N ALA A 50 5.37 6.67 7.21
CA ALA A 50 6.41 5.68 7.41
C ALA A 50 5.88 4.25 7.24
N ARG A 51 4.65 4.00 7.69
CA ARG A 51 3.98 2.70 7.51
C ARG A 51 3.63 2.46 6.03
N LEU A 52 3.10 3.46 5.35
CA LEU A 52 2.81 3.41 3.92
C LEU A 52 4.07 3.10 3.10
N ASP A 53 5.17 3.81 3.34
CA ASP A 53 6.42 3.60 2.61
C ASP A 53 7.06 2.25 2.91
N ARG A 54 6.84 1.69 4.11
CA ARG A 54 7.22 0.31 4.42
C ARG A 54 6.43 -0.69 3.56
N GLY A 55 5.10 -0.55 3.54
CA GLY A 55 4.22 -1.38 2.72
C GLY A 55 4.58 -1.32 1.24
N ILE A 56 4.87 -0.12 0.71
CA ILE A 56 5.27 0.06 -0.70
C ILE A 56 6.57 -0.68 -1.02
N ILE A 57 7.61 -0.60 -0.17
CA ILE A 57 8.86 -1.35 -0.40
C ILE A 57 8.63 -2.86 -0.27
N LEU A 58 7.86 -3.30 0.73
CA LEU A 58 7.53 -4.71 0.92
C LEU A 58 6.84 -5.28 -0.31
N TYR A 59 5.92 -4.51 -0.90
CA TYR A 59 5.22 -4.88 -2.11
C TYR A 59 6.11 -4.83 -3.35
N ARG A 60 6.57 -3.64 -3.75
CA ARG A 60 7.21 -3.40 -5.05
C ARG A 60 8.61 -4.01 -5.18
N GLU A 61 9.38 -3.99 -4.11
CA GLU A 61 10.80 -4.31 -4.16
C GLU A 61 11.12 -5.68 -3.57
N MET A 62 10.30 -6.14 -2.61
CA MET A 62 10.54 -7.38 -1.87
C MET A 62 9.57 -8.51 -2.22
N GLY A 63 8.43 -8.21 -2.86
CA GLY A 63 7.39 -9.20 -3.15
C GLY A 63 6.73 -9.83 -1.92
N ARG A 64 6.87 -9.20 -0.74
CA ARG A 64 6.35 -9.67 0.55
C ARG A 64 4.91 -9.19 0.73
N LEU A 65 4.01 -9.74 -0.10
CA LEU A 65 2.64 -9.26 -0.26
C LEU A 65 1.82 -9.26 1.03
N ASP A 66 1.90 -10.32 1.85
CA ASP A 66 1.14 -10.40 3.11
C ASP A 66 1.54 -9.33 4.12
N GLU A 67 2.85 -9.01 4.18
CA GLU A 67 3.33 -7.97 5.09
C GLU A 67 2.98 -6.56 4.59
N ALA A 68 2.97 -6.36 3.28
CA ALA A 68 2.50 -5.11 2.69
C ALA A 68 1.00 -4.91 2.93
N LEU A 69 0.18 -5.95 2.74
CA LEU A 69 -1.25 -5.92 3.05
C LEU A 69 -1.50 -5.57 4.51
N ALA A 70 -0.80 -6.21 5.45
CA ALA A 70 -0.92 -5.89 6.87
C ALA A 70 -0.59 -4.42 7.22
N ASP A 71 0.25 -3.76 6.41
CA ASP A 71 0.50 -2.33 6.55
C ASP A 71 -0.61 -1.47 5.97
N PHE A 72 -1.12 -1.80 4.78
CA PHE A 72 -2.22 -1.06 4.16
C PHE A 72 -3.53 -1.24 4.90
N ASP A 73 -3.87 -2.46 5.31
CA ASP A 73 -5.08 -2.75 6.08
C ASP A 73 -5.10 -1.95 7.38
N ALA A 74 -4.00 -1.92 8.10
CA ALA A 74 -3.96 -1.19 9.35
C ALA A 74 -3.91 0.34 9.18
N LEU A 75 -3.52 0.86 8.01
CA LEU A 75 -3.75 2.27 7.68
C LEU A 75 -5.24 2.55 7.45
N LEU A 76 -5.93 1.62 6.79
CA LEU A 76 -7.36 1.72 6.49
C LEU A 76 -8.24 1.46 7.72
N ASP A 77 -7.78 0.67 8.68
CA ASP A 77 -8.42 0.51 9.98
C ASP A 77 -8.40 1.83 10.79
N GLU A 78 -7.34 2.64 10.63
CA GLU A 78 -7.24 3.95 11.27
C GLU A 78 -7.98 5.05 10.49
N ASP A 79 -7.93 4.99 9.16
CA ASP A 79 -8.49 5.96 8.24
C ASP A 79 -8.96 5.24 6.95
N PRO A 80 -10.25 4.85 6.89
CA PRO A 80 -10.79 4.13 5.74
C PRO A 80 -10.66 4.88 4.41
N ASP A 81 -10.49 6.19 4.47
CA ASP A 81 -10.39 7.08 3.31
C ASP A 81 -8.93 7.36 2.93
N TYR A 82 -7.96 6.63 3.47
CA TYR A 82 -6.54 6.81 3.16
C TYR A 82 -6.20 6.31 1.75
N GLY A 83 -6.45 7.16 0.76
CA GLY A 83 -6.35 6.87 -0.68
C GLY A 83 -5.07 6.12 -1.12
N PRO A 84 -3.87 6.49 -0.66
CA PRO A 84 -2.65 5.76 -1.01
C PRO A 84 -2.66 4.28 -0.55
N ALA A 85 -3.28 3.96 0.59
CA ALA A 85 -3.41 2.57 1.03
C ALA A 85 -4.46 1.82 0.20
N LEU A 86 -5.59 2.46 -0.12
CA LEU A 86 -6.62 1.88 -1.02
C LEU A 86 -6.01 1.47 -2.36
N LEU A 87 -5.25 2.36 -3.02
CA LEU A 87 -4.59 2.05 -4.29
C LEU A 87 -3.62 0.87 -4.17
N ASN A 88 -2.73 0.88 -3.18
CA ASN A 88 -1.74 -0.18 -3.07
C ASN A 88 -2.37 -1.53 -2.67
N ARG A 89 -3.42 -1.53 -1.85
CA ARG A 89 -4.17 -2.74 -1.51
C ARG A 89 -4.92 -3.28 -2.73
N ALA A 90 -5.59 -2.42 -3.50
CA ALA A 90 -6.24 -2.82 -4.75
C ALA A 90 -5.27 -3.50 -5.70
N MET A 91 -4.06 -2.96 -5.87
CA MET A 91 -3.05 -3.54 -6.75
C MET A 91 -2.58 -4.93 -6.28
N ILE A 92 -2.40 -5.14 -4.98
CA ILE A 92 -2.09 -6.48 -4.45
C ILE A 92 -3.27 -7.44 -4.66
N ALA A 93 -4.50 -6.99 -4.44
CA ALA A 93 -5.70 -7.79 -4.66
C ALA A 93 -5.83 -8.22 -6.14
N GLN A 94 -5.54 -7.32 -7.09
CA GLN A 94 -5.48 -7.66 -8.51
C GLN A 94 -4.43 -8.74 -8.81
N GLU A 95 -3.22 -8.63 -8.26
CA GLU A 95 -2.17 -9.65 -8.44
C GLU A 95 -2.56 -11.01 -7.87
N ARG A 96 -3.42 -11.04 -6.84
CA ARG A 96 -3.97 -12.25 -6.22
C ARG A 96 -5.22 -12.79 -6.90
N GLY A 97 -5.74 -12.10 -7.93
CA GLY A 97 -7.01 -12.47 -8.58
C GLY A 97 -8.26 -12.13 -7.76
N GLN A 98 -8.11 -11.32 -6.70
CA GLN A 98 -9.18 -10.86 -5.82
C GLN A 98 -9.83 -9.61 -6.42
N TYR A 99 -10.50 -9.78 -7.57
CA TYR A 99 -10.95 -8.66 -8.41
C TYR A 99 -12.11 -7.87 -7.80
N ALA A 100 -12.98 -8.51 -7.03
CA ALA A 100 -14.09 -7.82 -6.36
C ALA A 100 -13.58 -6.88 -5.26
N GLU A 101 -12.60 -7.35 -4.48
CA GLU A 101 -11.92 -6.57 -3.44
C GLU A 101 -11.13 -5.41 -4.06
N ALA A 102 -10.39 -5.67 -5.14
CA ALA A 102 -9.68 -4.63 -5.86
C ALA A 102 -10.61 -3.56 -6.44
N LEU A 103 -11.76 -3.97 -6.99
CA LEU A 103 -12.77 -3.05 -7.52
C LEU A 103 -13.31 -2.15 -6.40
N ALA A 104 -13.69 -2.73 -5.26
CA ALA A 104 -14.21 -1.97 -4.13
C ALA A 104 -13.22 -0.90 -3.64
N ASP A 105 -11.93 -1.24 -3.53
CA ASP A 105 -10.89 -0.29 -3.11
C ASP A 105 -10.68 0.83 -4.15
N LEU A 106 -10.70 0.52 -5.44
CA LEU A 106 -10.59 1.53 -6.49
C LEU A 106 -11.81 2.45 -6.54
N GLU A 107 -13.02 1.93 -6.33
CA GLU A 107 -14.23 2.74 -6.25
C GLU A 107 -14.20 3.68 -5.05
N ALA A 108 -13.77 3.19 -3.89
CA ALA A 108 -13.54 4.01 -2.70
C ALA A 108 -12.51 5.13 -3.01
N TYR A 109 -11.38 4.79 -3.62
CA TYR A 109 -10.36 5.77 -4.03
C TYR A 109 -10.91 6.84 -4.97
N LEU A 110 -11.67 6.44 -6.00
CA LEU A 110 -12.25 7.33 -6.99
C LEU A 110 -13.31 8.25 -6.39
N SER A 111 -14.01 7.83 -5.33
CA SER A 111 -14.98 8.66 -4.62
C SER A 111 -14.33 9.81 -3.83
N LEU A 112 -13.05 9.65 -3.47
CA LEU A 112 -12.26 10.58 -2.67
C LEU A 112 -11.35 11.48 -3.52
N SER A 113 -11.12 11.10 -4.78
CA SER A 113 -10.20 11.76 -5.70
C SER A 113 -10.94 12.47 -6.83
N ASN A 114 -10.20 13.23 -7.63
CA ASN A 114 -10.70 13.89 -8.83
C ASN A 114 -9.69 13.79 -9.95
N GLU A 115 -10.05 14.25 -11.15
CA GLU A 115 -9.25 14.11 -12.37
C GLU A 115 -7.84 14.74 -12.31
N ASN A 116 -7.56 15.63 -11.34
CA ASN A 116 -6.22 16.19 -11.14
C ASN A 116 -5.29 15.29 -10.32
N ASP A 117 -5.81 14.22 -9.71
CA ASP A 117 -5.02 13.25 -8.97
C ASP A 117 -4.22 12.38 -9.96
N GLU A 118 -2.93 12.16 -9.64
CA GLU A 118 -1.97 11.45 -10.49
C GLU A 118 -2.46 10.07 -10.95
N TYR A 119 -3.17 9.34 -10.07
CA TYR A 119 -3.59 7.98 -10.32
C TYR A 119 -5.04 7.86 -10.81
N TRP A 120 -5.82 8.95 -10.82
CA TRP A 120 -7.25 8.90 -11.12
C TRP A 120 -7.56 8.25 -12.47
N SER A 121 -6.84 8.63 -13.53
CA SER A 121 -7.08 8.11 -14.89
C SER A 121 -6.82 6.60 -15.00
N ILE A 122 -5.76 6.12 -14.32
CA ILE A 122 -5.42 4.70 -14.31
C ILE A 122 -6.43 3.94 -13.44
N ALA A 123 -6.69 4.42 -12.22
CA ALA A 123 -7.65 3.81 -11.30
C ALA A 123 -9.06 3.69 -11.92
N SER A 124 -9.53 4.74 -12.59
CA SER A 124 -10.84 4.78 -13.27
C SER A 124 -10.93 3.72 -14.38
N ARG A 125 -9.92 3.65 -15.25
CA ARG A 125 -9.87 2.62 -16.30
C ARG A 125 -9.81 1.22 -15.74
N THR A 126 -8.99 1.01 -14.72
CA THR A 126 -8.87 -0.30 -14.06
C THR A 126 -10.16 -0.72 -13.38
N ALA A 127 -10.86 0.20 -12.70
CA ALA A 127 -12.15 -0.08 -12.09
C ALA A 127 -13.21 -0.52 -13.11
N VAL A 128 -13.26 0.14 -14.29
CA VAL A 128 -14.17 -0.28 -15.38
C VAL A 128 -13.88 -1.72 -15.82
N LEU A 129 -12.61 -2.06 -16.05
CA LEU A 129 -12.21 -3.41 -16.48
C LEU A 129 -12.50 -4.46 -15.39
N LEU A 130 -12.21 -4.15 -14.13
CA LEU A 130 -12.50 -5.07 -13.04
C LEU A 130 -14.00 -5.27 -12.84
N ARG A 131 -14.82 -4.25 -13.09
CA ARG A 131 -16.28 -4.39 -13.03
C ARG A 131 -16.79 -5.37 -14.09
N GLU A 132 -16.31 -5.27 -15.33
CA GLU A 132 -16.64 -6.23 -16.38
C GLU A 132 -16.25 -7.67 -15.97
N VAL A 133 -15.04 -7.85 -15.42
CA VAL A 133 -14.57 -9.16 -14.95
C VAL A 133 -15.44 -9.69 -13.82
N VAL A 134 -15.79 -8.86 -12.84
CA VAL A 134 -16.61 -9.25 -11.68
C VAL A 134 -18.05 -9.57 -12.09
N ASP A 135 -18.62 -8.82 -13.03
CA ASP A 135 -19.98 -9.07 -13.55
C ASP A 135 -20.06 -10.38 -14.34
N GLU A 136 -18.98 -10.78 -15.01
CA GLU A 136 -18.88 -12.06 -15.74
C GLU A 136 -18.51 -13.26 -14.86
N MET A 137 -18.10 -13.03 -13.60
CA MET A 137 -17.74 -14.11 -12.69
C MET A 137 -18.97 -14.90 -12.25
N PRO A 138 -18.92 -16.25 -12.26
CA PRO A 138 -19.96 -17.04 -11.64
C PRO A 138 -20.04 -16.67 -10.14
N PRO A 139 -21.25 -16.60 -9.56
CA PRO A 139 -21.38 -16.31 -8.13
C PRO A 139 -20.53 -17.30 -7.32
N PRO A 140 -19.92 -16.86 -6.20
CA PRO A 140 -19.08 -17.72 -5.40
C PRO A 140 -19.85 -19.00 -5.12
N GLN A 141 -19.30 -20.15 -5.52
CA GLN A 141 -19.88 -21.43 -5.15
C GLN A 141 -19.93 -21.43 -3.62
N ALA A 142 -21.14 -21.52 -3.06
CA ALA A 142 -21.31 -21.65 -1.63
C ALA A 142 -20.38 -22.79 -1.20
N GLN A 143 -19.34 -22.46 -0.42
CA GLN A 143 -18.47 -23.49 0.12
C GLN A 143 -19.36 -24.32 1.03
N ASP A 144 -19.70 -25.53 0.58
CA ASP A 144 -20.42 -26.50 1.38
C ASP A 144 -19.69 -26.66 2.71
N SER A 145 -20.41 -26.32 3.77
CA SER A 145 -20.03 -26.34 5.19
C SER A 145 -19.68 -27.72 5.71
#